data_AF-A0A167GW33-F1
#
_entry.id   AF-A0A167GW33-F1
#
_cell.length_a   1.000
_cell.length_b   1.000
_cell.length_c   1.000
_cell.angle_alpha   90.00
_cell.angle_beta   90.00
_cell.angle_gamma   90.00
#
_symmetry.space_group_name_H-M   'P 1'
#
loop_
_entity.id
_entity.type
_entity.pdbx_description
1 polymer ?
#
loop_
_entity_poly.entity_id
_entity_poly.type
_entity_poly.pdbx_seq_one_letter_code
_entity_poly.pdbx_strand_id
1 'polypeptide(L)'
;MKKIISLLLLSVISGVHISCAQEKAPFSIHPESFQVDPSKKIIVLNIDAIESDPETPLSTITLDTTYHFETPIASLSNSEVYPVSVGEEQFSLYVTKSPILSITVKDDIVDFPKKNAEFHYYDADTTFTSAAGIELRGNLSLTYPKKSFNVEFYTDTISKGKKEIDFKDLRKEDDWILDGLYNEPLFVRANFSQTLWKDMYEPHYASEEPKARSTIDGFYADLFIDGEYRGVYFFSEKINRSLLKLKKMKDGVANGLLFKASNYVNGTAFKGAPEFNNNLPMWGGFEMKYPFEDYVAHYDDFYKAVKFVAESNPKAFEAEIDSYFVVDNLMNYFLYINLIRATDNLGKNYYMARYDKETPFFIVPWDLDGVLGTIQDGKRIATTNDILSNNLFDRLWNENPNNYRSKAITRWKELRRGEFSDEKISNRIEENYLKLKENNFYERDAKVWNVSHDEENLTYLKEWLENRLLYLDGYFKE
;
A
#
# COMPACT_ATOMS: atom_id res chain seq x y z
N MET A 1 20.97 -52.90 -71.63
CA MET A 1 19.93 -51.93 -71.24
C MET A 1 19.29 -52.41 -69.94
N LYS A 2 19.41 -51.59 -68.88
CA LYS A 2 18.78 -51.80 -67.57
C LYS A 2 17.25 -51.80 -67.69
N LYS A 3 16.56 -52.70 -66.98
CA LYS A 3 15.27 -52.37 -66.34
C LYS A 3 15.20 -53.05 -64.98
N ILE A 4 14.94 -52.20 -64.00
CA ILE A 4 14.92 -52.40 -62.56
C ILE A 4 13.50 -52.84 -62.19
N ILE A 5 13.37 -53.86 -61.34
CA ILE A 5 12.12 -54.21 -60.65
C ILE A 5 12.36 -53.88 -59.17
N SER A 6 11.62 -52.90 -58.66
CA SER A 6 11.61 -52.53 -57.24
C SER A 6 10.73 -53.49 -56.46
N LEU A 7 11.29 -54.14 -55.45
CA LEU A 7 10.56 -54.93 -54.45
C LEU A 7 10.36 -54.03 -53.21
N LEU A 8 9.10 -53.74 -52.85
CA LEU A 8 8.75 -53.09 -51.59
C LEU A 8 8.76 -54.13 -50.47
N LEU A 9 9.60 -53.94 -49.44
CA LEU A 9 9.50 -54.65 -48.16
C LEU A 9 8.69 -53.79 -47.19
N LEU A 10 7.55 -54.30 -46.71
CA LEU A 10 6.81 -53.73 -45.60
C LEU A 10 7.37 -54.32 -44.28
N SER A 11 8.03 -53.50 -43.47
CA SER A 11 8.44 -53.86 -42.11
C SER A 11 7.39 -53.33 -41.11
N VAL A 12 6.66 -54.23 -40.47
CA VAL A 12 5.76 -53.93 -39.35
C VAL A 12 6.60 -53.86 -38.08
N ILE A 13 6.77 -52.66 -37.52
CA ILE A 13 7.39 -52.44 -36.20
C ILE A 13 6.25 -52.35 -35.19
N SER A 14 6.07 -53.40 -34.38
CA SER A 14 5.23 -53.38 -33.19
C SER A 14 5.99 -52.68 -32.05
N GLY A 15 5.73 -51.40 -31.85
CA GLY A 15 6.23 -50.64 -30.70
C GLY A 15 5.40 -50.96 -29.45
N VAL A 16 6.02 -51.62 -28.47
CA VAL A 16 5.48 -51.72 -27.12
C VAL A 16 5.74 -50.38 -26.44
N HIS A 17 4.70 -49.58 -26.26
CA HIS A 17 4.76 -48.39 -25.41
C HIS A 17 4.80 -48.86 -23.95
N ILE A 18 6.01 -48.90 -23.37
CA ILE A 18 6.17 -48.95 -21.92
C ILE A 18 5.84 -47.55 -21.42
N SER A 19 4.61 -47.37 -20.95
CA SER A 19 4.22 -46.21 -20.15
C SER A 19 4.90 -46.34 -18.79
N CYS A 20 6.04 -45.68 -18.60
CA CYS A 20 6.54 -45.42 -17.25
C CYS A 20 5.52 -44.50 -16.57
N ALA A 21 4.77 -45.02 -15.60
CA ALA A 21 4.07 -44.19 -14.65
C ALA A 21 5.14 -43.40 -13.88
N GLN A 22 5.16 -42.08 -14.06
CA GLN A 22 5.92 -41.19 -13.19
C GLN A 22 5.19 -41.20 -11.84
N GLU A 23 5.77 -41.82 -10.81
CA GLU A 23 5.26 -41.68 -9.44
C GLU A 23 5.29 -40.19 -9.09
N LYS A 24 4.12 -39.63 -8.74
CA LYS A 24 4.03 -38.27 -8.20
C LYS A 24 4.79 -38.22 -6.89
N ALA A 25 5.50 -37.12 -6.63
CA ALA A 25 6.19 -36.93 -5.36
C ALA A 25 5.19 -36.99 -4.20
N PRO A 26 5.55 -37.58 -3.05
CA PRO A 26 4.66 -37.60 -1.89
C PRO A 26 4.39 -36.17 -1.40
N PHE A 27 3.18 -35.92 -0.91
CA PHE A 27 2.80 -34.65 -0.32
C PHE A 27 3.78 -34.26 0.80
N SER A 28 4.48 -33.15 0.63
CA SER A 28 5.38 -32.56 1.60
C SER A 28 5.16 -31.06 1.68
N ILE A 29 5.32 -30.50 2.89
CA ILE A 29 5.24 -29.07 3.14
C ILE A 29 6.66 -28.52 3.28
N HIS A 30 6.96 -27.42 2.59
CA HIS A 30 8.25 -26.75 2.72
C HIS A 30 8.41 -26.17 4.15
N PRO A 31 9.53 -26.41 4.88
CA PRO A 31 9.65 -26.00 6.28
C PRO A 31 9.50 -24.50 6.54
N GLU A 32 9.85 -23.66 5.57
CA GLU A 32 9.73 -22.20 5.67
C GLU A 32 8.34 -21.66 5.29
N SER A 33 7.42 -22.52 4.80
CA SER A 33 6.14 -22.07 4.27
C SER A 33 5.03 -21.92 5.30
N PHE A 34 5.32 -22.14 6.58
CA PHE A 34 4.34 -22.02 7.64
C PHE A 34 4.94 -21.38 8.89
N GLN A 35 4.06 -20.89 9.74
CA GLN A 35 4.39 -20.46 11.10
C GLN A 35 3.30 -20.96 12.05
N VAL A 36 3.69 -21.26 13.28
CA VAL A 36 2.82 -21.77 14.35
C VAL A 36 2.91 -20.82 15.54
N ASP A 37 1.75 -20.37 16.05
CA ASP A 37 1.62 -19.67 17.33
C ASP A 37 0.93 -20.62 18.33
N PRO A 38 1.70 -21.32 19.20
CA PRO A 38 1.14 -22.23 20.20
C PRO A 38 0.30 -21.55 21.28
N SER A 39 0.50 -20.24 21.50
CA SER A 39 -0.23 -19.48 22.51
C SER A 39 -1.64 -19.15 22.04
N LYS A 40 -1.80 -18.80 20.76
CA LYS A 40 -3.09 -18.49 20.14
C LYS A 40 -3.74 -19.69 19.45
N LYS A 41 -3.04 -20.82 19.41
CA LYS A 41 -3.49 -22.04 18.73
C LYS A 41 -3.79 -21.79 17.24
N ILE A 42 -2.90 -21.04 16.59
CA ILE A 42 -3.00 -20.67 15.17
C ILE A 42 -1.83 -21.27 14.40
N ILE A 43 -2.13 -21.80 13.23
CA ILE A 43 -1.15 -22.20 12.23
C ILE A 43 -1.49 -21.46 10.94
N VAL A 44 -0.52 -20.81 10.31
CA VAL A 44 -0.68 -20.21 8.99
C VAL A 44 0.28 -20.91 8.05
N LEU A 45 -0.26 -21.51 6.99
CA LEU A 45 0.46 -22.24 5.96
C LEU A 45 0.24 -21.55 4.61
N ASN A 46 1.32 -21.17 3.92
CA ASN A 46 1.24 -20.71 2.55
C ASN A 46 1.07 -21.92 1.61
N ILE A 47 0.00 -21.90 0.80
CA ILE A 47 -0.45 -23.03 -0.03
C ILE A 47 0.44 -23.29 -1.24
N ASP A 48 1.16 -22.27 -1.72
CA ASP A 48 2.02 -22.41 -2.90
C ASP A 48 3.27 -23.26 -2.59
N ALA A 49 3.42 -23.70 -1.34
CA ALA A 49 4.35 -24.73 -0.89
C ALA A 49 3.90 -26.18 -1.20
N ILE A 50 2.66 -26.38 -1.64
CA ILE A 50 2.11 -27.70 -1.92
C ILE A 50 2.49 -28.09 -3.36
N GLU A 51 3.55 -28.89 -3.50
CA GLU A 51 4.09 -29.31 -4.80
C GLU A 51 3.13 -30.23 -5.59
N SER A 52 2.16 -30.87 -4.92
CA SER A 52 1.11 -31.67 -5.55
C SER A 52 -0.09 -31.93 -4.63
N ASP A 53 -1.29 -32.02 -5.21
CA ASP A 53 -2.50 -32.43 -4.48
C ASP A 53 -2.35 -33.84 -3.90
N PRO A 54 -2.85 -34.08 -2.67
CA PRO A 54 -2.75 -35.39 -2.04
C PRO A 54 -3.55 -36.45 -2.81
N GLU A 55 -2.95 -37.63 -3.04
CA GLU A 55 -3.60 -38.73 -3.77
C GLU A 55 -4.72 -39.42 -2.98
N THR A 56 -4.68 -39.27 -1.65
CA THR A 56 -5.67 -39.81 -0.71
C THR A 56 -6.05 -38.73 0.29
N PRO A 57 -7.27 -38.76 0.86
CA PRO A 57 -7.66 -37.81 1.89
C PRO A 57 -6.64 -37.73 3.04
N LEU A 58 -6.24 -36.51 3.39
CA LEU A 58 -5.29 -36.21 4.45
C LEU A 58 -5.95 -36.39 5.80
N SER A 59 -5.49 -37.38 6.57
CA SER A 59 -5.84 -37.54 8.00
C SER A 59 -4.84 -36.83 8.92
N THR A 60 -3.65 -36.50 8.40
CA THR A 60 -2.59 -35.81 9.13
C THR A 60 -1.88 -34.80 8.24
N ILE A 61 -1.26 -33.80 8.85
CA ILE A 61 -0.33 -32.87 8.21
C ILE A 61 0.92 -32.75 9.09
N THR A 62 2.11 -32.88 8.48
CA THR A 62 3.38 -32.72 9.18
C THR A 62 3.94 -31.33 8.88
N LEU A 63 4.11 -30.54 9.95
CA LEU A 63 4.66 -29.19 9.95
C LEU A 63 5.92 -29.20 10.85
N ASP A 64 5.95 -28.42 11.93
CA ASP A 64 6.93 -28.54 13.03
C ASP A 64 6.73 -29.82 13.86
N THR A 65 5.48 -30.31 13.87
CA THR A 65 5.08 -31.62 14.40
C THR A 65 3.97 -32.22 13.53
N THR A 66 3.51 -33.43 13.85
CA THR A 66 2.38 -34.06 13.17
C THR A 66 1.07 -33.66 13.83
N TYR A 67 0.21 -33.00 13.05
CA TYR A 67 -1.15 -32.64 13.44
C TYR A 67 -2.15 -33.59 12.79
N HIS A 68 -3.25 -33.87 13.49
CA HIS A 68 -4.34 -34.73 13.04
C HIS A 68 -5.57 -33.90 12.70
N PHE A 69 -6.16 -34.13 11.52
CA PHE A 69 -7.47 -33.55 11.19
C PHE A 69 -8.57 -34.30 11.95
N GLU A 70 -9.60 -33.59 12.40
CA GLU A 70 -10.78 -34.23 13.04
C GLU A 70 -11.50 -35.18 12.08
N THR A 71 -11.55 -34.82 10.79
CA THR A 71 -12.04 -35.66 9.70
C THR A 71 -11.06 -35.59 8.51
N PRO A 72 -10.81 -36.70 7.80
CA PRO A 72 -9.92 -36.68 6.64
C PRO A 72 -10.42 -35.70 5.56
N ILE A 73 -9.53 -34.86 5.05
CA ILE A 73 -9.86 -33.84 4.03
C ILE A 73 -9.29 -34.21 2.66
N ALA A 74 -9.99 -33.88 1.59
CA ALA A 74 -9.53 -34.21 0.24
C ALA A 74 -8.39 -33.32 -0.25
N SER A 75 -8.40 -32.04 0.12
CA SER A 75 -7.41 -31.03 -0.29
C SER A 75 -7.43 -29.85 0.67
N LEU A 76 -6.38 -29.04 0.65
CA LEU A 76 -6.32 -27.78 1.38
C LEU A 76 -6.81 -26.64 0.48
N SER A 77 -7.59 -25.73 1.07
CA SER A 77 -8.11 -24.52 0.44
C SER A 77 -7.83 -23.32 1.33
N ASN A 78 -7.52 -22.17 0.72
CA ASN A 78 -7.38 -20.90 1.43
C ASN A 78 -8.71 -20.23 1.78
N SER A 79 -9.84 -20.84 1.42
CA SER A 79 -11.19 -20.41 1.80
C SER A 79 -11.78 -21.17 2.99
N GLU A 80 -11.09 -22.18 3.48
CA GLU A 80 -11.52 -22.97 4.63
C GLU A 80 -10.57 -22.80 5.81
N VAL A 81 -11.04 -23.18 6.99
CA VAL A 81 -10.25 -23.25 8.21
C VAL A 81 -10.35 -24.66 8.74
N TYR A 82 -9.19 -25.26 8.99
CA TYR A 82 -9.11 -26.67 9.35
C TYR A 82 -8.80 -26.81 10.84
N PRO A 83 -9.72 -27.38 11.65
CA PRO A 83 -9.40 -27.80 13.00
C PRO A 83 -8.42 -28.97 12.95
N VAL A 84 -7.27 -28.80 13.60
CA VAL A 84 -6.25 -29.84 13.70
C VAL A 84 -5.77 -29.99 15.14
N SER A 85 -5.33 -31.18 15.53
CA SER A 85 -4.92 -31.45 16.91
C SER A 85 -3.54 -32.11 17.01
N VAL A 86 -2.81 -31.79 18.07
CA VAL A 86 -1.61 -32.49 18.50
C VAL A 86 -1.78 -32.87 19.97
N GLY A 87 -1.88 -34.18 20.26
CA GLY A 87 -2.28 -34.65 21.59
C GLY A 87 -3.69 -34.17 21.96
N GLU A 88 -3.82 -33.45 23.08
CA GLU A 88 -5.09 -32.87 23.56
C GLU A 88 -5.29 -31.41 23.09
N GLU A 89 -4.28 -30.80 22.46
CA GLU A 89 -4.37 -29.41 22.01
C GLU A 89 -5.00 -29.30 20.62
N GLN A 90 -5.95 -28.38 20.47
CA GLN A 90 -6.57 -28.05 19.19
C GLN A 90 -6.03 -26.72 18.64
N PHE A 91 -5.86 -26.67 17.32
CA PHE A 91 -5.35 -25.53 16.56
C PHE A 91 -6.28 -25.23 15.38
N SER A 92 -6.33 -23.95 14.98
CA SER A 92 -6.91 -23.53 13.71
C SER A 92 -5.80 -23.43 12.66
N LEU A 93 -5.81 -24.32 11.66
CA LEU A 93 -4.95 -24.25 10.49
C LEU A 93 -5.61 -23.40 9.41
N TYR A 94 -4.97 -22.28 9.11
CA TYR A 94 -5.31 -21.42 7.99
C TYR A 94 -4.34 -21.63 6.85
N VAL A 95 -4.90 -21.63 5.65
CA VAL A 95 -4.14 -21.73 4.40
C VAL A 95 -4.21 -20.37 3.70
N THR A 96 -3.08 -19.87 3.22
CA THR A 96 -2.97 -18.53 2.60
C THR A 96 -2.22 -18.59 1.28
N LYS A 97 -2.49 -17.63 0.40
CA LYS A 97 -1.69 -17.34 -0.81
C LYS A 97 -0.91 -16.05 -0.67
N SER A 98 -0.92 -15.47 0.54
CA SER A 98 -0.19 -14.25 0.83
C SER A 98 1.14 -14.54 1.48
N PRO A 99 2.10 -13.62 1.36
CA PRO A 99 3.37 -13.78 2.02
C PRO A 99 3.22 -13.95 3.52
N ILE A 100 4.06 -14.81 4.09
CA ILE A 100 4.24 -14.94 5.53
C ILE A 100 5.53 -14.22 5.90
N LEU A 101 5.43 -13.28 6.83
CA LEU A 101 6.53 -12.48 7.34
C LEU A 101 6.79 -12.92 8.78
N SER A 102 8.02 -13.33 9.09
CA SER A 102 8.42 -13.66 10.46
C SER A 102 9.59 -12.78 10.86
N ILE A 103 9.45 -12.06 11.97
CA ILE A 103 10.45 -11.12 12.46
C ILE A 103 10.89 -11.55 13.85
N THR A 104 12.19 -11.80 14.02
CA THR A 104 12.78 -12.06 15.34
C THR A 104 13.49 -10.82 15.84
N VAL A 105 13.16 -10.35 17.04
CA VAL A 105 13.74 -9.15 17.66
C VAL A 105 14.08 -9.44 19.13
N LYS A 106 15.28 -9.02 19.57
CA LYS A 106 15.72 -9.27 20.96
C LYS A 106 15.31 -8.18 21.94
N ASP A 107 15.12 -6.97 21.44
CA ASP A 107 14.80 -5.78 22.22
C ASP A 107 13.32 -5.41 22.04
N ASP A 108 12.76 -4.70 23.02
CA ASP A 108 11.44 -4.09 22.87
C ASP A 108 11.40 -3.16 21.66
N ILE A 109 10.42 -3.37 20.78
CA ILE A 109 10.18 -2.50 19.63
C ILE A 109 9.59 -1.18 20.14
N VAL A 110 10.28 -0.07 19.86
CA VAL A 110 9.89 1.30 20.25
C VAL A 110 9.71 2.17 19.00
N ASP A 111 9.12 3.37 19.15
CA ASP A 111 8.92 4.32 18.05
C ASP A 111 10.23 4.81 17.43
N PHE A 112 11.25 5.04 18.26
CA PHE A 112 12.59 5.37 17.80
C PHE A 112 13.62 5.03 18.89
N PRO A 113 14.83 4.55 18.54
CA PRO A 113 15.28 4.18 17.20
C PRO A 113 14.94 2.72 16.83
N LYS A 114 15.04 2.40 15.53
CA LYS A 114 15.02 1.02 15.01
C LYS A 114 15.87 0.05 15.82
N LYS A 115 15.26 -1.09 16.17
CA LYS A 115 15.88 -2.24 16.83
C LYS A 115 16.35 -3.26 15.81
N ASN A 116 17.50 -3.89 16.07
CA ASN A 116 18.02 -4.93 15.19
C ASN A 116 17.08 -6.14 15.22
N ALA A 117 16.72 -6.61 14.03
CA ALA A 117 15.86 -7.76 13.83
C ALA A 117 16.40 -8.66 12.72
N GLU A 118 15.95 -9.91 12.73
CA GLU A 118 16.06 -10.84 11.61
C GLU A 118 14.68 -10.96 10.97
N PHE A 119 14.62 -10.70 9.66
CA PHE A 119 13.38 -10.75 8.88
C PHE A 119 13.42 -11.95 7.95
N HIS A 120 12.43 -12.82 8.07
CA HIS A 120 12.19 -13.96 7.20
C HIS A 120 10.94 -13.68 6.35
N TYR A 121 11.07 -13.93 5.05
CA TYR A 121 10.01 -13.79 4.07
C TYR A 121 9.77 -15.14 3.41
N TYR A 122 8.49 -15.50 3.25
CA TYR A 122 8.08 -16.62 2.41
C TYR A 122 6.90 -16.22 1.54
N ASP A 123 7.02 -16.39 0.22
CA ASP A 123 5.94 -16.28 -0.76
C ASP A 123 6.21 -17.21 -1.95
N ALA A 124 5.52 -18.34 -2.00
CA ALA A 124 5.67 -19.34 -3.05
C ALA A 124 7.17 -19.69 -3.31
N ASP A 125 7.67 -19.37 -4.51
CA ASP A 125 9.05 -19.63 -4.95
C ASP A 125 10.09 -18.66 -4.37
N THR A 126 9.68 -17.67 -3.57
CA THR A 126 10.56 -16.66 -2.99
C THR A 126 10.65 -16.80 -1.48
N THR A 127 11.80 -17.26 -1.00
CA THR A 127 12.15 -17.30 0.43
C THR A 127 13.48 -16.60 0.66
N PHE A 128 13.58 -15.79 1.72
CA PHE A 128 14.85 -15.25 2.16
C PHE A 128 14.86 -14.83 3.63
N THR A 129 16.06 -14.75 4.18
CA THR A 129 16.33 -14.15 5.49
C THR A 129 17.24 -12.92 5.32
N SER A 130 16.99 -11.85 6.08
CA SER A 130 17.82 -10.66 6.06
C SER A 130 17.93 -9.99 7.43
N ALA A 131 19.09 -9.41 7.70
CA ALA A 131 19.22 -8.41 8.76
C ALA A 131 18.31 -7.21 8.44
N ALA A 132 17.62 -6.72 9.48
CA ALA A 132 16.73 -5.58 9.38
C ALA A 132 16.76 -4.73 10.66
N GLY A 133 16.19 -3.54 10.56
CA GLY A 133 15.82 -2.68 11.67
C GLY A 133 14.30 -2.54 11.72
N ILE A 134 13.71 -2.64 12.90
CA ILE A 134 12.26 -2.46 13.11
C ILE A 134 11.99 -1.42 14.20
N GLU A 135 11.02 -0.53 13.95
CA GLU A 135 10.49 0.42 14.94
C GLU A 135 8.96 0.49 14.82
N LEU A 136 8.30 0.94 15.89
CA LEU A 136 6.90 1.33 15.81
C LEU A 136 6.78 2.56 14.90
N ARG A 137 5.61 2.76 14.29
CA ARG A 137 5.40 3.95 13.46
C ARG A 137 4.02 4.57 13.60
N GLY A 138 3.98 5.82 13.16
CA GLY A 138 2.78 6.64 13.03
C GLY A 138 2.63 7.58 14.22
N ASN A 139 1.41 8.03 14.46
CA ASN A 139 1.12 8.94 15.57
C ASN A 139 -0.10 8.40 16.34
N LEU A 140 -1.29 8.49 15.74
CA LEU A 140 -2.49 7.88 16.34
C LEU A 140 -2.37 6.35 16.43
N SER A 141 -1.79 5.71 15.40
CA SER A 141 -1.55 4.26 15.37
C SER A 141 -0.64 3.75 16.49
N LEU A 142 0.21 4.60 17.08
CA LEU A 142 1.00 4.24 18.25
C LEU A 142 0.13 3.95 19.48
N THR A 143 -1.13 4.43 19.50
CA THR A 143 -2.08 4.18 20.59
C THR A 143 -2.85 2.87 20.42
N TYR A 144 -2.92 2.31 19.21
CA TYR A 144 -3.71 1.11 18.92
C TYR A 144 -3.09 -0.16 19.52
N PRO A 145 -3.89 -1.16 19.92
CA PRO A 145 -3.38 -2.47 20.35
C PRO A 145 -2.52 -3.16 19.28
N LYS A 146 -3.01 -3.18 18.04
CA LYS A 146 -2.27 -3.65 16.86
C LYS A 146 -1.36 -2.54 16.35
N LYS A 147 -0.06 -2.66 16.64
CA LYS A 147 0.95 -1.67 16.25
C LYS A 147 1.28 -1.78 14.76
N SER A 148 1.60 -0.65 14.14
CA SER A 148 2.20 -0.60 12.80
C SER A 148 3.71 -0.45 12.91
N PHE A 149 4.44 -0.97 11.94
CA PHE A 149 5.91 -1.00 11.96
C PHE A 149 6.53 -0.36 10.73
N ASN A 150 7.73 0.15 10.95
CA ASN A 150 8.65 0.55 9.91
C ASN A 150 9.80 -0.46 9.89
N VAL A 151 10.11 -1.04 8.72
CA VAL A 151 11.16 -2.04 8.54
C VAL A 151 12.18 -1.57 7.51
N GLU A 152 13.46 -1.56 7.89
CA GLU A 152 14.56 -1.19 6.99
C GLU A 152 15.57 -2.34 6.90
N PHE A 153 15.93 -2.76 5.68
CA PHE A 153 16.82 -3.88 5.44
C PHE A 153 18.29 -3.47 5.41
N TYR A 154 19.12 -4.28 6.06
CA TYR A 154 20.55 -4.03 6.20
C TYR A 154 21.40 -5.12 5.56
N THR A 155 22.64 -4.78 5.19
CA THR A 155 23.68 -5.74 4.79
C THR A 155 24.05 -6.65 5.95
N ASP A 156 24.11 -6.08 7.16
CA ASP A 156 24.36 -6.76 8.42
C ASP A 156 23.93 -5.87 9.61
N THR A 157 23.80 -6.46 10.80
CA THR A 157 23.31 -5.78 12.01
C THR A 157 24.35 -4.87 12.68
N ILE A 158 25.61 -4.88 12.22
CA ILE A 158 26.73 -4.10 12.79
C ILE A 158 26.95 -2.82 12.00
N SER A 159 27.22 -2.93 10.69
CA SER A 159 27.48 -1.79 9.81
C SER A 159 26.19 -1.05 9.42
N LYS A 160 25.05 -1.77 9.44
CA LYS A 160 23.74 -1.27 9.00
C LYS A 160 23.77 -0.62 7.61
N GLY A 161 24.63 -1.12 6.72
CA GLY A 161 24.63 -0.70 5.32
C GLY A 161 23.27 -0.98 4.67
N LYS A 162 22.78 -0.08 3.81
CA LYS A 162 21.46 -0.24 3.15
C LYS A 162 21.46 -1.45 2.23
N LYS A 163 20.43 -2.31 2.35
CA LYS A 163 20.22 -3.46 1.47
C LYS A 163 18.84 -3.38 0.84
N GLU A 164 18.80 -3.00 -0.43
CA GLU A 164 17.54 -2.97 -1.17
C GLU A 164 17.07 -4.39 -1.53
N ILE A 165 15.82 -4.71 -1.22
CA ILE A 165 15.15 -5.98 -1.51
C ILE A 165 14.16 -5.78 -2.65
N ASP A 166 14.05 -6.79 -3.51
CA ASP A 166 13.09 -6.86 -4.61
C ASP A 166 11.94 -7.78 -4.20
N PHE A 167 10.79 -7.20 -3.89
CA PHE A 167 9.56 -7.96 -3.64
C PHE A 167 8.72 -7.99 -4.91
N LYS A 168 8.03 -9.12 -5.13
CA LYS A 168 7.16 -9.30 -6.29
C LYS A 168 6.18 -8.13 -6.44
N ASP A 169 6.09 -7.61 -7.67
CA ASP A 169 5.22 -6.50 -8.08
C ASP A 169 5.46 -5.16 -7.36
N LEU A 170 6.52 -5.03 -6.56
CA LEU A 170 6.94 -3.78 -5.91
C LEU A 170 8.29 -3.33 -6.47
N ARG A 171 8.68 -2.09 -6.16
CA ARG A 171 10.01 -1.59 -6.54
C ARG A 171 11.09 -2.09 -5.58
N LYS A 172 12.29 -2.31 -6.09
CA LYS A 172 13.46 -2.54 -5.25
C LYS A 172 13.71 -1.36 -4.30
N GLU A 173 13.74 -1.63 -2.99
CA GLU A 173 13.92 -0.63 -1.92
C GLU A 173 14.40 -1.27 -0.61
N ASP A 174 15.03 -0.49 0.27
CA ASP A 174 15.47 -0.94 1.59
C ASP A 174 14.46 -0.68 2.73
N ASP A 175 13.56 0.29 2.56
CA ASP A 175 12.70 0.82 3.63
C ASP A 175 11.19 0.67 3.33
N TRP A 176 10.49 -0.04 4.22
CA TRP A 176 9.14 -0.58 4.01
C TRP A 176 8.21 -0.32 5.20
N ILE A 177 6.90 -0.44 4.96
CA ILE A 177 5.86 -0.23 5.96
C ILE A 177 5.11 -1.53 6.18
N LEU A 178 4.85 -1.85 7.44
CA LEU A 178 3.85 -2.81 7.87
C LEU A 178 2.71 -2.05 8.54
N ASP A 179 1.63 -1.80 7.80
CA ASP A 179 0.46 -1.14 8.34
C ASP A 179 -0.49 -2.15 8.98
N GLY A 180 -0.83 -1.92 10.25
CA GLY A 180 -1.73 -2.80 10.99
C GLY A 180 -3.21 -2.62 10.63
N LEU A 181 -3.57 -1.51 9.97
CA LEU A 181 -4.94 -1.20 9.53
C LEU A 181 -6.01 -1.35 10.63
N TYR A 182 -5.64 -1.10 11.89
CA TYR A 182 -6.50 -1.38 13.05
C TYR A 182 -7.77 -0.52 13.07
N ASN A 183 -7.68 0.70 12.55
CA ASN A 183 -8.77 1.66 12.41
C ASN A 183 -9.54 1.52 11.08
N GLU A 184 -9.19 0.52 10.25
CA GLU A 184 -9.87 0.21 9.02
C GLU A 184 -10.51 -1.19 9.08
N PRO A 185 -11.74 -1.33 9.58
CA PRO A 185 -12.36 -2.64 9.79
C PRO A 185 -12.53 -3.49 8.52
N LEU A 186 -12.38 -2.94 7.32
CA LEU A 186 -12.45 -3.72 6.07
C LEU A 186 -11.09 -3.89 5.40
N PHE A 187 -10.03 -3.24 5.87
CA PHE A 187 -8.73 -3.15 5.20
C PHE A 187 -8.77 -2.59 3.76
N VAL A 188 -9.91 -2.06 3.32
CA VAL A 188 -10.15 -1.67 1.92
C VAL A 188 -9.82 -0.20 1.64
N ARG A 189 -9.93 0.73 2.62
CA ARG A 189 -9.96 2.18 2.31
C ARG A 189 -8.61 2.71 1.84
N ALA A 190 -7.53 2.41 2.55
CA ALA A 190 -6.20 2.84 2.14
C ALA A 190 -5.81 2.27 0.78
N ASN A 191 -6.03 0.97 0.57
CA ASN A 191 -5.76 0.28 -0.70
C ASN A 191 -6.59 0.87 -1.86
N PHE A 192 -7.92 0.97 -1.68
CA PHE A 192 -8.82 1.56 -2.67
C PHE A 192 -8.36 2.98 -3.04
N SER A 193 -8.07 3.81 -2.04
CA SER A 193 -7.74 5.21 -2.26
C SER A 193 -6.41 5.34 -3.00
N GLN A 194 -5.39 4.56 -2.61
CA GLN A 194 -4.08 4.57 -3.28
C GLN A 194 -4.21 4.11 -4.74
N THR A 195 -4.90 2.99 -4.99
CA THR A 195 -5.09 2.48 -6.36
C THR A 195 -5.91 3.47 -7.21
N LEU A 196 -6.92 4.12 -6.64
CA LEU A 196 -7.71 5.13 -7.37
C LEU A 196 -6.85 6.32 -7.81
N TRP A 197 -5.95 6.80 -6.94
CA TRP A 197 -5.01 7.87 -7.30
C TRP A 197 -4.05 7.44 -8.41
N LYS A 198 -3.54 6.21 -8.33
CA LYS A 198 -2.65 5.62 -9.33
C LYS A 198 -3.28 5.61 -10.73
N ASP A 199 -4.56 5.27 -10.82
CA ASP A 199 -5.27 5.18 -12.11
C ASP A 199 -5.65 6.53 -12.69
N MET A 200 -5.86 7.55 -11.84
CA MET A 200 -6.30 8.86 -12.29
C MET A 200 -5.17 9.85 -12.62
N TYR A 201 -3.97 9.65 -12.05
CA TYR A 201 -2.88 10.61 -12.17
C TYR A 201 -1.51 9.95 -12.38
N GLU A 202 -0.91 10.29 -13.51
CA GLU A 202 0.47 10.02 -13.86
C GLU A 202 1.33 11.28 -13.58
N PRO A 203 2.56 11.15 -13.03
CA PRO A 203 3.43 12.31 -12.83
C PRO A 203 3.66 13.10 -14.12
N HIS A 204 3.61 14.44 -14.05
CA HIS A 204 3.74 15.35 -15.21
C HIS A 204 5.07 15.24 -15.99
N TYR A 205 6.04 14.49 -15.48
CA TYR A 205 7.37 14.23 -16.05
C TYR A 205 7.58 12.73 -16.36
N ALA A 206 6.49 11.95 -16.47
CA ALA A 206 6.58 10.51 -16.71
C ALA A 206 7.19 10.17 -18.08
N SER A 207 7.13 11.07 -19.06
CA SER A 207 7.84 10.91 -20.34
C SER A 207 9.36 10.80 -20.15
N GLU A 208 9.91 11.55 -19.19
CA GLU A 208 11.33 11.58 -18.84
C GLU A 208 11.69 10.46 -17.84
N GLU A 209 10.74 10.11 -16.95
CA GLU A 209 10.91 9.08 -15.93
C GLU A 209 9.74 8.07 -15.98
N PRO A 210 9.71 7.14 -16.95
CA PRO A 210 8.60 6.20 -17.11
C PRO A 210 8.45 5.21 -15.94
N LYS A 211 9.38 5.23 -14.98
CA LYS A 211 9.34 4.45 -13.73
C LYS A 211 8.91 5.28 -12.52
N ALA A 212 8.60 6.57 -12.69
CA ALA A 212 8.06 7.41 -11.62
C ALA A 212 6.61 7.01 -11.35
N ARG A 213 6.27 6.89 -10.07
CA ARG A 213 4.91 6.53 -9.64
C ARG A 213 4.37 7.59 -8.71
N SER A 214 3.10 7.95 -8.87
CA SER A 214 2.42 9.01 -8.13
C SER A 214 1.94 8.59 -6.73
N THR A 215 2.05 7.30 -6.39
CA THR A 215 1.68 6.72 -5.10
C THR A 215 2.37 5.36 -4.91
N ILE A 216 2.25 4.82 -3.69
CA ILE A 216 2.78 3.53 -3.27
C ILE A 216 1.92 2.36 -3.79
N ASP A 217 2.54 1.18 -3.80
CA ASP A 217 1.90 -0.13 -3.98
C ASP A 217 2.22 -0.97 -2.74
N GLY A 218 1.47 -2.07 -2.56
CA GLY A 218 1.65 -2.99 -1.46
C GLY A 218 0.78 -4.24 -1.61
N PHE A 219 0.94 -5.18 -0.68
CA PHE A 219 0.16 -6.41 -0.58
C PHE A 219 -0.17 -6.72 0.87
N TYR A 220 -1.20 -7.54 1.08
CA TYR A 220 -1.50 -8.06 2.43
C TYR A 220 -0.58 -9.23 2.75
N ALA A 221 -0.15 -9.34 4.01
CA ALA A 221 0.71 -10.41 4.49
C ALA A 221 0.36 -10.81 5.92
N ASP A 222 0.64 -12.07 6.25
CA ASP A 222 0.49 -12.61 7.60
C ASP A 222 1.79 -12.34 8.38
N LEU A 223 1.71 -11.65 9.53
CA LEU A 223 2.89 -11.25 10.31
C LEU A 223 3.03 -12.06 11.60
N PHE A 224 4.24 -12.55 11.83
CA PHE A 224 4.70 -13.15 13.08
C PHE A 224 5.85 -12.30 13.66
N ILE A 225 5.81 -12.02 14.95
CA ILE A 225 6.93 -11.39 15.68
C ILE A 225 7.28 -12.30 16.86
N ASP A 226 8.53 -12.77 16.92
CA ASP A 226 9.03 -13.69 17.94
C ASP A 226 8.15 -14.96 18.09
N GLY A 227 7.66 -15.49 16.96
CA GLY A 227 6.77 -16.66 16.90
C GLY A 227 5.30 -16.36 17.25
N GLU A 228 4.99 -15.14 17.66
CA GLU A 228 3.63 -14.71 17.97
C GLU A 228 2.91 -14.20 16.71
N TYR A 229 1.75 -14.75 16.37
CA TYR A 229 0.93 -14.26 15.27
C TYR A 229 0.35 -12.88 15.61
N ARG A 230 0.59 -11.90 14.74
CA ARG A 230 0.19 -10.49 14.89
C ARG A 230 -0.98 -10.12 14.01
N GLY A 231 -1.55 -11.04 13.23
CA GLY A 231 -2.63 -10.77 12.29
C GLY A 231 -2.16 -10.39 10.89
N VAL A 232 -3.10 -9.87 10.11
CA VAL A 232 -2.91 -9.43 8.73
C VAL A 232 -2.39 -7.99 8.69
N TYR A 233 -1.34 -7.73 7.92
CA TYR A 233 -0.78 -6.39 7.70
C TYR A 233 -0.83 -6.03 6.22
N PHE A 234 -0.90 -4.73 5.92
CA PHE A 234 -0.61 -4.23 4.58
C PHE A 234 0.87 -3.84 4.51
N PHE A 235 1.65 -4.64 3.79
CA PHE A 235 3.05 -4.40 3.52
C PHE A 235 3.18 -3.49 2.30
N SER A 236 3.76 -2.30 2.47
CA SER A 236 3.76 -1.29 1.41
C SER A 236 5.08 -0.55 1.26
N GLU A 237 5.25 0.02 0.07
CA GLU A 237 6.31 0.99 -0.21
C GLU A 237 6.10 2.29 0.59
N LYS A 238 7.09 3.18 0.51
CA LYS A 238 7.04 4.56 1.02
C LYS A 238 7.06 5.60 -0.09
N ILE A 239 6.37 6.72 0.14
CA ILE A 239 6.60 7.94 -0.62
C ILE A 239 7.98 8.48 -0.28
N ASN A 240 8.89 8.39 -1.25
CA ASN A 240 10.25 8.90 -1.14
C ASN A 240 10.76 9.35 -2.52
N ARG A 241 12.01 9.84 -2.55
CA ARG A 241 12.68 10.30 -3.77
C ARG A 241 12.77 9.21 -4.85
N SER A 242 13.01 7.95 -4.48
CA SER A 242 13.16 6.82 -5.42
C SER A 242 11.85 6.42 -6.08
N LEU A 243 10.72 6.48 -5.36
CA LEU A 243 9.38 6.25 -5.91
C LEU A 243 9.03 7.30 -6.97
N LEU A 244 9.21 8.57 -6.62
CA LEU A 244 8.89 9.71 -7.48
C LEU A 244 9.96 9.97 -8.55
N LYS A 245 11.11 9.29 -8.51
CA LYS A 245 12.27 9.54 -9.39
C LYS A 245 12.76 11.00 -9.37
N LEU A 246 12.63 11.70 -8.23
CA LEU A 246 13.12 13.08 -8.12
C LEU A 246 14.63 13.13 -8.35
N LYS A 247 15.10 14.18 -9.03
CA LYS A 247 16.51 14.35 -9.37
C LYS A 247 17.36 14.49 -8.12
N LYS A 248 18.48 13.78 -8.11
CA LYS A 248 19.42 13.78 -6.98
C LYS A 248 20.07 15.15 -6.80
N MET A 249 20.50 15.45 -5.58
CA MET A 249 21.47 16.51 -5.35
C MET A 249 22.71 16.33 -6.22
N LYS A 250 23.26 17.45 -6.71
CA LYS A 250 24.54 17.46 -7.43
C LYS A 250 25.29 18.74 -7.08
N ASP A 251 26.56 18.61 -6.71
CA ASP A 251 27.46 19.74 -6.41
C ASP A 251 26.88 20.71 -5.36
N GLY A 252 26.22 20.18 -4.32
CA GLY A 252 25.57 20.96 -3.25
C GLY A 252 24.24 21.61 -3.65
N VAL A 253 23.72 21.33 -4.84
CA VAL A 253 22.45 21.87 -5.34
C VAL A 253 21.35 20.82 -5.23
N ALA A 254 20.28 21.17 -4.50
CA ALA A 254 19.06 20.38 -4.43
C ALA A 254 18.25 20.51 -5.74
N ASN A 255 18.31 19.48 -6.59
CA ASN A 255 17.55 19.44 -7.84
C ASN A 255 16.09 19.06 -7.59
N GLY A 256 15.84 17.86 -7.04
CA GLY A 256 14.52 17.44 -6.59
C GLY A 256 14.27 17.78 -5.12
N LEU A 257 13.01 18.00 -4.74
CA LEU A 257 12.59 18.30 -3.37
C LEU A 257 11.39 17.46 -2.95
N LEU A 258 11.31 17.08 -1.67
CA LEU A 258 10.17 16.38 -1.09
C LEU A 258 9.93 16.84 0.35
N PHE A 259 8.74 17.34 0.62
CA PHE A 259 8.28 17.79 1.93
C PHE A 259 6.99 17.07 2.30
N LYS A 260 6.87 16.60 3.54
CA LYS A 260 5.64 16.03 4.09
C LYS A 260 4.91 17.09 4.89
N ALA A 261 3.63 17.34 4.62
CA ALA A 261 2.79 18.14 5.50
C ALA A 261 2.44 17.32 6.75
N SER A 262 2.90 17.76 7.92
CA SER A 262 2.83 16.95 9.15
C SER A 262 1.78 17.45 10.15
N ASN A 263 1.42 18.73 10.12
CA ASN A 263 0.52 19.34 11.12
C ASN A 263 -0.41 20.37 10.48
N TYR A 264 -1.66 20.45 10.96
CA TYR A 264 -2.60 21.52 10.59
C TYR A 264 -2.17 22.87 11.17
N VAL A 265 -1.45 23.66 10.38
CA VAL A 265 -1.00 25.02 10.72
C VAL A 265 -1.13 25.93 9.50
N ASN A 266 -0.88 27.24 9.67
CA ASN A 266 -1.05 28.21 8.58
C ASN A 266 -0.21 27.88 7.33
N GLY A 267 1.02 27.39 7.50
CA GLY A 267 1.90 27.03 6.38
C GLY A 267 1.32 25.91 5.52
N THR A 268 1.01 24.77 6.13
CA THR A 268 0.44 23.60 5.44
C THR A 268 -1.00 23.79 4.95
N ALA A 269 -1.75 24.73 5.51
CA ALA A 269 -3.06 25.15 5.00
C ALA A 269 -2.96 26.29 3.96
N PHE A 270 -1.74 26.75 3.63
CA PHE A 270 -1.45 27.90 2.77
C PHE A 270 -2.10 29.22 3.19
N LYS A 271 -2.45 29.37 4.48
CA LYS A 271 -3.07 30.58 5.05
C LYS A 271 -2.05 31.63 5.50
N GLY A 272 -0.77 31.28 5.54
CA GLY A 272 0.31 32.18 5.93
C GLY A 272 1.66 31.47 5.85
N ALA A 273 2.72 32.21 5.53
CA ALA A 273 4.09 31.70 5.59
C ALA A 273 4.77 32.22 6.87
N PRO A 274 5.16 31.34 7.82
CA PRO A 274 6.01 31.75 8.93
C PRO A 274 7.34 32.30 8.44
N GLU A 275 8.08 33.00 9.30
CA GLU A 275 9.43 33.46 8.97
C GLU A 275 10.28 32.30 8.42
N PHE A 276 11.07 32.61 7.40
CA PHE A 276 11.92 31.62 6.74
C PHE A 276 12.93 31.04 7.72
N ASN A 277 13.05 29.71 7.76
CA ASN A 277 14.04 29.00 8.55
C ASN A 277 14.35 27.64 7.91
N ASN A 278 15.63 27.35 7.71
CA ASN A 278 16.14 26.09 7.15
C ASN A 278 17.19 25.42 8.05
N ASN A 279 17.29 25.83 9.32
CA ASN A 279 18.23 25.24 10.28
C ASN A 279 17.81 23.84 10.75
N LEU A 280 16.53 23.50 10.59
CA LEU A 280 15.96 22.21 10.96
C LEU A 280 15.22 21.62 9.76
N PRO A 281 15.07 20.28 9.69
CA PRO A 281 14.27 19.61 8.67
C PRO A 281 12.75 19.82 8.88
N MET A 282 12.33 20.91 9.53
CA MET A 282 10.94 21.25 9.82
C MET A 282 10.73 22.76 9.63
N TRP A 283 9.80 23.14 8.76
CA TRP A 283 9.42 24.54 8.57
C TRP A 283 7.94 24.66 8.19
N GLY A 284 7.20 25.59 8.79
CA GLY A 284 5.81 25.86 8.43
C GLY A 284 4.84 24.69 8.59
N GLY A 285 5.18 23.69 9.41
CA GLY A 285 4.44 22.43 9.55
C GLY A 285 4.80 21.34 8.53
N PHE A 286 5.72 21.65 7.61
CA PHE A 286 6.29 20.71 6.66
C PHE A 286 7.59 20.11 7.19
N GLU A 287 7.73 18.80 7.06
CA GLU A 287 8.95 18.05 7.31
C GLU A 287 9.68 17.77 5.99
N MET A 288 10.96 18.09 5.92
CA MET A 288 11.77 17.80 4.74
C MET A 288 12.16 16.32 4.70
N LYS A 289 11.74 15.62 3.66
CA LYS A 289 12.04 14.21 3.43
C LYS A 289 13.15 14.01 2.41
N TYR A 290 13.34 14.96 1.49
CA TYR A 290 14.46 14.94 0.55
C TYR A 290 14.75 16.34 -0.04
N PRO A 291 16.02 16.70 -0.27
CA PRO A 291 17.24 16.12 0.32
C PRO A 291 17.44 16.63 1.75
N PHE A 292 17.90 15.75 2.63
CA PHE A 292 18.39 16.16 3.95
C PHE A 292 19.72 15.43 4.18
N GLU A 293 20.80 16.07 3.75
CA GLU A 293 22.16 15.56 3.79
C GLU A 293 22.99 16.56 4.62
N ASP A 294 23.93 16.07 5.43
CA ASP A 294 24.81 16.88 6.30
C ASP A 294 24.08 17.91 7.18
N TYR A 295 22.87 17.58 7.65
CA TYR A 295 22.00 18.43 8.46
C TYR A 295 21.55 19.72 7.77
N VAL A 296 21.54 19.77 6.43
CA VAL A 296 21.11 20.93 5.65
C VAL A 296 19.69 20.74 5.11
N ALA A 297 18.82 21.70 5.40
CA ALA A 297 17.47 21.77 4.83
C ALA A 297 17.39 22.81 3.70
N HIS A 298 16.51 22.57 2.72
CA HIS A 298 16.36 23.41 1.52
C HIS A 298 14.89 23.84 1.34
N TYR A 299 14.51 24.95 1.97
CA TYR A 299 13.14 25.47 1.93
C TYR A 299 12.98 26.71 1.04
N ASP A 300 14.06 27.26 0.45
CA ASP A 300 14.07 28.59 -0.17
C ASP A 300 13.00 28.80 -1.24
N ASP A 301 12.88 27.86 -2.18
CA ASP A 301 11.88 27.95 -3.25
C ASP A 301 10.47 27.59 -2.77
N PHE A 302 10.38 26.64 -1.83
CA PHE A 302 9.09 26.24 -1.26
C PHE A 302 8.50 27.32 -0.35
N TYR A 303 9.34 28.05 0.39
CA TYR A 303 8.98 29.25 1.14
C TYR A 303 8.34 30.29 0.22
N LYS A 304 8.96 30.58 -0.93
CA LYS A 304 8.41 31.51 -1.92
C LYS A 304 7.05 31.04 -2.42
N ALA A 305 6.89 29.75 -2.71
CA ALA A 305 5.63 29.17 -3.17
C ALA A 305 4.51 29.29 -2.11
N VAL A 306 4.77 28.89 -0.86
CA VAL A 306 3.80 28.99 0.24
C VAL A 306 3.43 30.46 0.50
N LYS A 307 4.43 31.35 0.54
CA LYS A 307 4.22 32.79 0.72
C LYS A 307 3.40 33.39 -0.42
N PHE A 308 3.70 33.00 -1.66
CA PHE A 308 2.96 33.47 -2.84
C PHE A 308 1.48 33.12 -2.73
N VAL A 309 1.14 31.87 -2.41
CA VAL A 309 -0.27 31.45 -2.25
C VAL A 309 -0.95 32.20 -1.10
N ALA A 310 -0.23 32.43 0.00
CA ALA A 310 -0.79 33.10 1.18
C ALA A 310 -0.98 34.62 1.01
N GLU A 311 -0.07 35.30 0.31
CA GLU A 311 0.07 36.77 0.38
C GLU A 311 -0.07 37.49 -0.97
N SER A 312 0.03 36.80 -2.11
CA SER A 312 -0.17 37.44 -3.41
C SER A 312 -1.59 37.99 -3.56
N ASN A 313 -1.72 39.10 -4.28
CA ASN A 313 -3.04 39.62 -4.64
C ASN A 313 -3.69 38.75 -5.74
N PRO A 314 -5.02 38.83 -5.92
CA PRO A 314 -5.73 37.93 -6.84
C PRO A 314 -5.22 37.93 -8.29
N LYS A 315 -4.84 39.09 -8.83
CA LYS A 315 -4.35 39.18 -10.21
C LYS A 315 -2.99 38.52 -10.40
N ALA A 316 -2.10 38.66 -9.40
CA ALA A 316 -0.79 38.03 -9.44
C ALA A 316 -0.92 36.50 -9.34
N PHE A 317 -1.78 36.00 -8.46
CA PHE A 317 -2.04 34.56 -8.35
C PHE A 317 -2.64 33.99 -9.63
N GLU A 318 -3.67 34.63 -10.19
CA GLU A 318 -4.28 34.21 -11.45
C GLU A 318 -3.24 34.08 -12.58
N ALA A 319 -2.27 34.99 -12.62
CA ALA A 319 -1.26 35.06 -13.67
C ALA A 319 -0.04 34.15 -13.45
N GLU A 320 0.37 33.90 -12.20
CA GLU A 320 1.70 33.35 -11.89
C GLU A 320 1.68 32.00 -11.15
N ILE A 321 0.51 31.48 -10.76
CA ILE A 321 0.43 30.21 -9.99
C ILE A 321 1.09 29.02 -10.68
N ASP A 322 1.01 28.93 -12.02
CA ASP A 322 1.61 27.85 -12.82
C ASP A 322 3.15 27.84 -12.75
N SER A 323 3.78 28.96 -12.35
CA SER A 323 5.22 29.01 -12.13
C SER A 323 5.65 28.36 -10.80
N TYR A 324 4.72 28.21 -9.87
CA TYR A 324 4.96 27.61 -8.55
C TYR A 324 4.44 26.19 -8.44
N PHE A 325 3.32 25.88 -9.09
CA PHE A 325 2.68 24.57 -8.98
C PHE A 325 2.20 24.02 -10.32
N VAL A 326 2.20 22.68 -10.41
CA VAL A 326 1.55 21.95 -11.50
C VAL A 326 0.04 21.96 -11.25
N VAL A 327 -0.66 22.94 -11.84
CA VAL A 327 -2.09 23.18 -11.57
C VAL A 327 -2.98 21.99 -11.93
N ASP A 328 -2.66 21.24 -13.00
CA ASP A 328 -3.42 20.03 -13.37
C ASP A 328 -3.32 18.92 -12.31
N ASN A 329 -2.17 18.80 -11.63
CA ASN A 329 -2.01 17.88 -10.51
C ASN A 329 -2.80 18.35 -9.28
N LEU A 330 -2.81 19.66 -8.98
CA LEU A 330 -3.64 20.23 -7.92
C LEU A 330 -5.14 20.03 -8.19
N MET A 331 -5.58 20.18 -9.44
CA MET A 331 -6.95 19.92 -9.88
C MET A 331 -7.34 18.45 -9.64
N ASN A 332 -6.51 17.52 -10.10
CA ASN A 332 -6.75 16.09 -9.88
C ASN A 332 -6.79 15.75 -8.39
N TYR A 333 -5.88 16.31 -7.59
CA TYR A 333 -5.89 16.12 -6.15
C TYR A 333 -7.18 16.66 -5.51
N PHE A 334 -7.61 17.87 -5.87
CA PHE A 334 -8.84 18.48 -5.35
C PHE A 334 -10.07 17.60 -5.62
N LEU A 335 -10.22 17.08 -6.85
CA LEU A 335 -11.31 16.17 -7.20
C LEU A 335 -11.22 14.86 -6.42
N TYR A 336 -10.01 14.32 -6.28
CA TYR A 336 -9.73 13.07 -5.58
C TYR A 336 -10.07 13.14 -4.09
N ILE A 337 -9.50 14.12 -3.36
CA ILE A 337 -9.74 14.26 -1.91
C ILE A 337 -11.20 14.57 -1.61
N ASN A 338 -11.92 15.21 -2.54
CA ASN A 338 -13.35 15.44 -2.40
C ASN A 338 -14.14 14.16 -2.65
N LEU A 339 -13.80 13.33 -3.64
CA LEU A 339 -14.46 12.04 -3.88
C LEU A 339 -14.39 11.15 -2.65
N ILE A 340 -13.19 10.91 -2.13
CA ILE A 340 -12.99 10.04 -0.96
C ILE A 340 -13.29 10.75 0.37
N ARG A 341 -13.53 12.07 0.33
CA ARG A 341 -13.71 12.97 1.48
C ARG A 341 -12.60 12.83 2.54
N ALA A 342 -11.35 13.02 2.11
CA ALA A 342 -10.17 12.94 2.95
C ALA A 342 -9.98 14.19 3.83
N THR A 343 -10.71 14.25 4.95
CA THR A 343 -10.74 15.42 5.85
C THR A 343 -9.41 15.75 6.50
N ASP A 344 -8.49 14.79 6.55
CA ASP A 344 -7.18 14.95 7.18
C ASP A 344 -6.08 15.39 6.19
N ASN A 345 -6.42 15.55 4.90
CA ASN A 345 -5.49 15.73 3.79
C ASN A 345 -5.46 17.17 3.23
N LEU A 346 -5.93 18.14 4.02
CA LEU A 346 -6.00 19.58 3.65
C LEU A 346 -4.87 20.43 4.26
N GLY A 347 -4.24 19.92 5.32
CA GLY A 347 -3.15 20.59 6.03
C GLY A 347 -2.15 19.63 6.68
N LYS A 348 -2.31 18.32 6.47
CA LYS A 348 -1.30 17.29 6.72
C LYS A 348 -1.59 16.10 5.81
N ASN A 349 -0.86 15.00 5.94
CA ASN A 349 -1.12 13.76 5.19
C ASN A 349 -1.08 13.94 3.65
N TYR A 350 -0.17 14.78 3.21
CA TYR A 350 0.22 14.88 1.81
C TYR A 350 1.69 15.27 1.73
N TYR A 351 2.28 15.08 0.55
CA TYR A 351 3.61 15.56 0.23
C TYR A 351 3.54 16.67 -0.82
N MET A 352 4.46 17.63 -0.69
CA MET A 352 4.83 18.56 -1.75
C MET A 352 6.15 18.10 -2.34
N ALA A 353 6.17 17.87 -3.64
CA ALA A 353 7.34 17.38 -4.36
C ALA A 353 7.70 18.31 -5.51
N ARG A 354 8.97 18.31 -5.89
CA ARG A 354 9.47 18.96 -7.11
C ARG A 354 10.43 18.00 -7.80
N TYR A 355 10.22 17.76 -9.10
CA TYR A 355 10.98 16.76 -9.86
C TYR A 355 12.45 17.18 -10.04
N ASP A 356 12.65 18.38 -10.56
CA ASP A 356 13.94 19.06 -10.69
C ASP A 356 13.81 20.58 -10.47
N LYS A 357 14.93 21.30 -10.51
CA LYS A 357 14.99 22.73 -10.19
C LYS A 357 14.13 23.62 -11.08
N GLU A 358 13.89 23.21 -12.33
CA GLU A 358 13.15 23.98 -13.33
C GLU A 358 11.66 23.62 -13.36
N THR A 359 11.24 22.59 -12.62
CA THR A 359 9.84 22.16 -12.55
C THR A 359 9.05 22.80 -11.40
N PRO A 360 7.75 23.07 -11.57
CA PRO A 360 6.88 23.49 -10.47
C PRO A 360 6.64 22.40 -9.41
N PHE A 361 6.15 22.79 -8.23
CA PHE A 361 5.76 21.85 -7.18
C PHE A 361 4.48 21.08 -7.54
N PHE A 362 4.36 19.85 -7.06
CA PHE A 362 3.19 19.00 -7.22
C PHE A 362 2.85 18.28 -5.90
N ILE A 363 1.57 18.00 -5.70
CA ILE A 363 1.03 17.30 -4.53
C ILE A 363 0.96 15.79 -4.75
N VAL A 364 1.24 15.05 -3.69
CA VAL A 364 1.13 13.59 -3.62
C VAL A 364 0.35 13.21 -2.36
N PRO A 365 -0.78 12.46 -2.46
CA PRO A 365 -1.55 12.06 -1.30
C PRO A 365 -0.81 11.03 -0.44
N TRP A 366 -1.13 10.99 0.86
CA TRP A 366 -0.59 10.03 1.81
C TRP A 366 -1.60 9.78 2.93
N ASP A 367 -1.50 8.65 3.65
CA ASP A 367 -2.29 8.36 4.86
C ASP A 367 -3.81 8.49 4.59
N LEU A 368 -4.35 7.49 3.90
CA LEU A 368 -5.69 7.50 3.28
C LEU A 368 -6.63 6.47 3.91
N ASP A 369 -6.49 6.28 5.21
CA ASP A 369 -7.28 5.37 6.05
C ASP A 369 -8.60 6.03 6.51
N GLY A 370 -8.53 7.30 6.92
CA GLY A 370 -9.66 8.12 7.37
C GLY A 370 -10.50 8.73 6.24
N VAL A 371 -11.08 7.89 5.39
CA VAL A 371 -11.82 8.28 4.17
C VAL A 371 -13.10 7.46 3.99
N LEU A 372 -13.93 7.76 2.98
CA LEU A 372 -15.10 6.95 2.59
C LEU A 372 -16.06 6.68 3.77
N GLY A 373 -16.53 7.76 4.40
CA GLY A 373 -17.46 7.71 5.52
C GLY A 373 -16.80 7.45 6.88
N THR A 374 -15.47 7.38 6.98
CA THR A 374 -14.76 7.37 8.27
C THR A 374 -13.77 8.52 8.36
N ILE A 375 -13.34 8.81 9.59
CA ILE A 375 -12.22 9.72 9.88
C ILE A 375 -11.03 8.92 10.43
N GLN A 376 -9.91 9.59 10.73
CA GLN A 376 -8.61 8.98 11.03
C GLN A 376 -8.60 7.98 12.20
N ASP A 377 -9.54 8.06 13.14
CA ASP A 377 -9.67 7.12 14.27
C ASP A 377 -10.60 5.93 13.95
N GLY A 378 -11.05 5.80 12.70
CA GLY A 378 -12.00 4.77 12.26
C GLY A 378 -13.47 5.10 12.56
N LYS A 379 -13.76 6.27 13.17
CA LYS A 379 -15.13 6.66 13.49
C LYS A 379 -15.91 7.00 12.23
N ARG A 380 -17.14 6.48 12.15
CA ARG A 380 -18.09 6.79 11.07
C ARG A 380 -18.60 8.23 11.13
N ILE A 381 -18.81 8.80 9.96
CA ILE A 381 -19.31 10.16 9.74
C ILE A 381 -20.30 10.19 8.58
N ALA A 382 -21.52 10.66 8.83
CA ALA A 382 -22.58 10.67 7.82
C ALA A 382 -22.45 11.78 6.76
N THR A 383 -21.49 12.69 6.89
CA THR A 383 -21.35 13.84 5.99
C THR A 383 -20.91 13.38 4.60
N THR A 384 -21.75 13.69 3.61
CA THR A 384 -21.53 13.41 2.18
C THR A 384 -21.63 14.66 1.31
N ASN A 385 -22.02 15.79 1.89
CA ASN A 385 -22.58 16.95 1.18
C ASN A 385 -21.81 18.27 1.40
N ASP A 386 -20.49 18.19 1.51
CA ASP A 386 -19.58 19.32 1.64
C ASP A 386 -18.42 19.30 0.63
N ILE A 387 -17.76 20.43 0.41
CA ILE A 387 -16.52 20.49 -0.34
C ILE A 387 -15.37 20.75 0.62
N LEU A 388 -14.40 19.84 0.59
CA LEU A 388 -13.15 19.95 1.31
C LEU A 388 -12.20 20.87 0.55
N SER A 389 -11.60 21.83 1.27
CA SER A 389 -10.70 22.80 0.68
C SER A 389 -9.71 23.36 1.71
N ASN A 390 -8.62 23.93 1.22
CA ASN A 390 -7.69 24.77 1.97
C ASN A 390 -7.45 26.06 1.18
N ASN A 391 -6.60 26.97 1.67
CA ASN A 391 -6.43 28.26 1.01
C ASN A 391 -5.92 28.13 -0.43
N LEU A 392 -5.06 27.15 -0.75
CA LEU A 392 -4.59 26.93 -2.11
C LEU A 392 -5.75 26.60 -3.06
N PHE A 393 -6.62 25.67 -2.68
CA PHE A 393 -7.76 25.27 -3.51
C PHE A 393 -8.86 26.34 -3.54
N ASP A 394 -9.08 27.07 -2.44
CA ASP A 394 -10.01 28.21 -2.40
C ASP A 394 -9.57 29.30 -3.38
N ARG A 395 -8.27 29.62 -3.42
CA ARG A 395 -7.69 30.59 -4.34
C ARG A 395 -7.80 30.13 -5.80
N LEU A 396 -7.44 28.87 -6.09
CA LEU A 396 -7.61 28.28 -7.43
C LEU A 396 -9.07 28.34 -7.91
N TRP A 397 -10.03 28.05 -7.04
CA TRP A 397 -11.44 28.11 -7.40
C TRP A 397 -11.92 29.55 -7.62
N ASN A 398 -11.60 30.47 -6.71
CA ASN A 398 -12.15 31.83 -6.72
C ASN A 398 -11.47 32.74 -7.77
N GLU A 399 -10.16 32.63 -7.91
CA GLU A 399 -9.36 33.48 -8.80
C GLU A 399 -9.23 32.86 -10.20
N ASN A 400 -9.58 31.57 -10.33
CA ASN A 400 -9.85 30.89 -11.59
C ASN A 400 -8.73 31.01 -12.66
N PRO A 401 -7.44 30.81 -12.29
CA PRO A 401 -6.32 30.87 -13.22
C PRO A 401 -6.56 29.94 -14.40
N ASN A 402 -6.32 30.44 -15.62
CA ASN A 402 -6.43 29.64 -16.85
C ASN A 402 -7.74 28.83 -16.97
N ASN A 403 -8.86 29.42 -16.52
CA ASN A 403 -10.19 28.80 -16.46
C ASN A 403 -10.26 27.53 -15.61
N TYR A 404 -9.54 27.49 -14.49
CA TYR A 404 -9.46 26.36 -13.56
C TYR A 404 -10.82 25.71 -13.23
N ARG A 405 -11.84 26.48 -12.86
CA ARG A 405 -13.17 25.94 -12.49
C ARG A 405 -13.79 25.12 -13.62
N SER A 406 -13.81 25.68 -14.82
CA SER A 406 -14.38 25.01 -16.00
C SER A 406 -13.59 23.76 -16.38
N LYS A 407 -12.26 23.78 -16.21
CA LYS A 407 -11.41 22.59 -16.37
C LYS A 407 -11.69 21.54 -15.31
N ALA A 408 -11.85 21.92 -14.05
CA ALA A 408 -12.18 20.99 -12.95
C ALA A 408 -13.53 20.29 -13.18
N ILE A 409 -14.55 21.05 -13.61
CA ILE A 409 -15.86 20.50 -13.97
C ILE A 409 -15.77 19.54 -15.16
N THR A 410 -15.01 19.91 -16.19
CA THR A 410 -14.78 19.05 -17.36
C THR A 410 -14.07 17.77 -16.95
N ARG A 411 -13.02 17.88 -16.14
CA ARG A 411 -12.24 16.76 -15.64
C ARG A 411 -13.07 15.83 -14.75
N TRP A 412 -13.96 16.37 -13.90
CA TRP A 412 -14.91 15.56 -13.14
C TRP A 412 -15.81 14.73 -14.06
N LYS A 413 -16.41 15.36 -15.08
CA LYS A 413 -17.27 14.67 -16.06
C LYS A 413 -16.51 13.61 -16.88
N GLU A 414 -15.23 13.82 -17.16
CA GLU A 414 -14.37 12.80 -17.76
C GLU A 414 -14.14 11.61 -16.83
N LEU A 415 -13.73 11.88 -15.58
CA LEU A 415 -13.48 10.84 -14.60
C LEU A 415 -14.74 10.02 -14.30
N ARG A 416 -15.92 10.67 -14.20
CA ARG A 416 -17.21 9.99 -13.99
C ARG A 416 -17.64 9.08 -15.13
N ARG A 417 -17.15 9.30 -16.36
CA ARG A 417 -17.32 8.37 -17.50
C ARG A 417 -16.31 7.21 -17.51
N GLY A 418 -15.30 7.26 -16.64
CA GLY A 418 -14.20 6.30 -16.57
C GLY A 418 -13.98 5.83 -15.13
N GLU A 419 -12.78 6.10 -14.60
CA GLU A 419 -12.31 5.60 -13.30
C GLU A 419 -13.21 5.92 -12.11
N PHE A 420 -13.96 7.02 -12.18
CA PHE A 420 -14.87 7.42 -11.10
C PHE A 420 -16.30 6.96 -11.30
N SER A 421 -16.63 6.17 -12.34
CA SER A 421 -17.99 5.66 -12.52
C SER A 421 -18.48 4.82 -11.32
N ASP A 422 -19.79 4.83 -11.10
CA ASP A 422 -20.41 4.12 -9.95
C ASP A 422 -20.07 2.63 -9.99
N GLU A 423 -20.11 2.02 -11.18
CA GLU A 423 -19.76 0.63 -11.42
C GLU A 423 -18.29 0.35 -11.09
N LYS A 424 -17.34 1.10 -11.68
CA LYS A 424 -15.91 0.83 -11.46
C LYS A 424 -15.50 0.99 -9.99
N ILE A 425 -15.98 2.04 -9.33
CA ILE A 425 -15.65 2.25 -7.91
C ILE A 425 -16.27 1.15 -7.05
N SER A 426 -17.56 0.85 -7.24
CA SER A 426 -18.26 -0.15 -6.42
C SER A 426 -17.67 -1.53 -6.60
N ASN A 427 -17.40 -1.94 -7.85
CA ASN A 427 -16.78 -3.24 -8.15
C ASN A 427 -15.40 -3.35 -7.49
N ARG A 428 -14.56 -2.31 -7.56
CA ARG A 428 -13.23 -2.33 -6.93
C ARG A 428 -13.30 -2.57 -5.42
N ILE A 429 -14.22 -1.90 -4.74
CA ILE A 429 -14.43 -2.05 -3.29
C ILE A 429 -14.91 -3.47 -2.97
N GLU A 430 -15.90 -3.95 -3.71
CA GLU A 430 -16.54 -5.25 -3.49
C GLU A 430 -15.60 -6.41 -3.81
N GLU A 431 -14.87 -6.36 -4.93
CA GLU A 431 -13.88 -7.37 -5.29
C GLU A 431 -12.76 -7.48 -4.25
N ASN A 432 -12.25 -6.34 -3.73
CA ASN A 432 -11.22 -6.37 -2.69
C ASN A 432 -11.78 -6.93 -1.36
N TYR A 433 -12.99 -6.53 -0.97
CA TYR A 433 -13.66 -7.07 0.22
C TYR A 433 -13.89 -8.59 0.09
N LEU A 434 -14.45 -9.05 -1.03
CA LEU A 434 -14.71 -10.46 -1.27
C LEU A 434 -13.42 -11.26 -1.31
N LYS A 435 -12.37 -10.75 -1.95
CA LYS A 435 -11.04 -11.37 -1.91
C LYS A 435 -10.55 -11.54 -0.46
N LEU A 436 -10.66 -10.52 0.39
CA LEU A 436 -10.22 -10.64 1.77
C LEU A 436 -11.08 -11.61 2.60
N LYS A 437 -12.41 -11.59 2.39
CA LYS A 437 -13.38 -12.46 3.06
C LYS A 437 -13.22 -13.92 2.66
N GLU A 438 -13.22 -14.22 1.36
CA GLU A 438 -13.15 -15.57 0.80
C GLU A 438 -11.81 -16.25 1.05
N ASN A 439 -10.76 -15.48 1.37
CA ASN A 439 -9.44 -16.01 1.70
C ASN A 439 -9.13 -15.92 3.21
N ASN A 440 -10.16 -15.80 4.05
CA ASN A 440 -10.12 -15.82 5.51
C ASN A 440 -9.20 -14.79 6.20
N PHE A 441 -8.90 -13.65 5.54
CA PHE A 441 -8.07 -12.60 6.14
C PHE A 441 -8.74 -12.01 7.38
N TYR A 442 -10.05 -11.73 7.29
CA TYR A 442 -10.83 -11.18 8.40
C TYR A 442 -10.95 -12.16 9.57
N GLU A 443 -11.13 -13.45 9.28
CA GLU A 443 -11.19 -14.46 10.34
C GLU A 443 -9.85 -14.58 11.07
N ARG A 444 -8.74 -14.66 10.32
CA ARG A 444 -7.40 -14.70 10.91
C ARG A 444 -7.10 -13.49 11.78
N ASP A 445 -7.43 -12.29 11.30
CA ASP A 445 -7.15 -11.07 12.06
C ASP A 445 -8.00 -10.97 13.33
N ALA A 446 -9.29 -11.31 13.25
CA ALA A 446 -10.22 -11.28 14.38
C ALA A 446 -9.88 -12.28 15.50
N LYS A 447 -9.08 -13.31 15.22
CA LYS A 447 -8.59 -14.25 16.27
C LYS A 447 -7.61 -13.59 17.23
N VAL A 448 -6.92 -12.54 16.78
CA VAL A 448 -5.90 -11.83 17.56
C VAL A 448 -6.45 -10.51 18.08
N TRP A 449 -7.23 -9.82 17.26
CA TRP A 449 -7.67 -8.46 17.53
C TRP A 449 -9.17 -8.38 17.67
N ASN A 450 -9.64 -7.63 18.68
CA ASN A 450 -11.06 -7.40 18.91
C ASN A 450 -11.62 -6.33 17.93
N VAL A 451 -11.61 -6.65 16.63
CA VAL A 451 -12.09 -5.81 15.53
C VAL A 451 -13.22 -6.54 14.82
N SER A 452 -14.32 -5.83 14.55
CA SER A 452 -15.45 -6.37 13.77
C SER A 452 -15.23 -6.13 12.29
N HIS A 453 -15.20 -7.21 11.50
CA HIS A 453 -15.14 -7.17 10.03
C HIS A 453 -16.53 -7.34 9.39
N ASP A 454 -17.59 -6.92 10.10
CA ASP A 454 -18.97 -7.19 9.71
C ASP A 454 -19.33 -6.58 8.35
N GLU A 455 -20.14 -7.30 7.58
CA GLU A 455 -20.63 -6.91 6.25
C GLU A 455 -21.44 -5.60 6.26
N GLU A 456 -21.98 -5.21 7.42
CA GLU A 456 -22.63 -3.92 7.61
C GLU A 456 -21.66 -2.75 7.38
N ASN A 457 -20.36 -2.91 7.65
CA ASN A 457 -19.35 -1.90 7.31
C ASN A 457 -19.25 -1.67 5.79
N LEU A 458 -19.41 -2.72 4.98
CA LEU A 458 -19.39 -2.62 3.52
C LEU A 458 -20.65 -1.91 3.03
N THR A 459 -21.81 -2.27 3.59
CA THR A 459 -23.10 -1.63 3.29
C THR A 459 -23.03 -0.13 3.56
N TYR A 460 -22.56 0.26 4.75
CA TYR A 460 -22.36 1.65 5.12
C TYR A 460 -21.43 2.40 4.15
N LEU A 461 -20.30 1.80 3.78
CA LEU A 461 -19.34 2.41 2.85
C LEU A 461 -20.00 2.66 1.47
N LYS A 462 -20.68 1.65 0.91
CA LYS A 462 -21.34 1.75 -0.40
C LYS A 462 -22.45 2.81 -0.41
N GLU A 463 -23.33 2.82 0.60
CA GLU A 463 -24.39 3.83 0.74
C GLU A 463 -23.83 5.25 0.93
N TRP A 464 -22.77 5.39 1.74
CA TRP A 464 -22.11 6.68 1.94
C TRP A 464 -21.52 7.20 0.63
N LEU A 465 -20.86 6.32 -0.14
CA LEU A 465 -20.21 6.68 -1.39
C LEU A 465 -21.24 7.07 -2.46
N GLU A 466 -22.34 6.34 -2.59
CA GLU A 466 -23.42 6.69 -3.52
C GLU A 466 -23.93 8.12 -3.25
N ASN A 467 -24.25 8.41 -2.00
CA ASN A 467 -24.69 9.75 -1.59
C ASN A 467 -23.62 10.83 -1.84
N ARG A 468 -22.34 10.49 -1.67
CA ARG A 468 -21.22 11.39 -1.95
C ARG A 468 -21.10 11.71 -3.43
N LEU A 469 -21.17 10.70 -4.30
CA LEU A 469 -21.09 10.88 -5.75
C LEU A 469 -22.27 11.69 -6.27
N LEU A 470 -23.49 11.43 -5.78
CA LEU A 470 -24.68 12.23 -6.10
C LEU A 470 -24.50 13.72 -5.76
N TYR A 471 -23.93 14.01 -4.58
CA TYR A 471 -23.63 15.39 -4.20
C TYR A 471 -22.59 16.04 -5.12
N LEU A 472 -21.49 15.34 -5.40
CA LEU A 472 -20.40 15.88 -6.25
C LEU A 472 -20.83 16.06 -7.71
N ASP A 473 -21.67 15.17 -8.24
CA ASP A 473 -22.29 15.33 -9.56
C ASP A 473 -23.18 16.57 -9.63
N GLY A 474 -23.85 16.91 -8.52
CA GLY A 474 -24.57 18.18 -8.36
C GLY A 474 -23.65 19.40 -8.30
N TYR A 475 -22.55 19.32 -7.55
CA TYR A 475 -21.58 20.41 -7.39
C TYR A 475 -20.84 20.72 -8.70
N PHE A 476 -20.43 19.70 -9.47
CA PHE A 476 -19.69 19.85 -10.72
C PHE A 476 -20.59 19.85 -11.97
N LYS A 477 -21.81 20.39 -11.87
CA LYS A 477 -22.77 20.40 -12.97
C LYS A 477 -22.55 21.53 -13.97
N GLU A 478 -22.27 22.75 -13.51
CA GLU A 478 -22.13 23.97 -14.33
C GLU A 478 -21.05 24.93 -13.85
#